data_AF-A0A5E4SJQ4-F1
#
_entry.id   AF-A0A5E4SJQ4-F1
#
_cell.length_a   1.000
_cell.length_b   1.000
_cell.length_c   1.000
_cell.angle_alpha   90.00
_cell.angle_beta   90.00
_cell.angle_gamma   90.00
#
_symmetry.space_group_name_H-M   'P 1'
#
loop_
_entity.id
_entity.type
_entity.pdbx_description
1 polymer ?
#
loop_
_entity_poly.entity_id
_entity_poly.type
_entity_poly.pdbx_seq_one_letter_code
_entity_poly.pdbx_strand_id
1 'polypeptide(L)'
;MSASSSAGAKFPPFANDADALTLGELNVENHTDHVAIFGNLEIRRDAEGLRQAQALKAVLDAVVAALSSADLPATTETPGGTTARQVKNPFES
;
A
#
# COMPACT_ATOMS: atom_id res chain seq x y z
N MET A 1 23.00 -3.44 0.36
CA MET A 1 23.04 -2.22 -0.46
C MET A 1 21.60 -1.80 -0.71
N SER A 2 21.06 -0.89 0.10
CA SER A 2 19.68 -0.43 -0.03
C SER A 2 19.62 0.64 -1.11
N ALA A 3 19.01 0.32 -2.24
CA ALA A 3 18.67 1.30 -3.25
C ALA A 3 17.48 2.11 -2.75
N SER A 4 17.77 3.20 -2.05
CA SER A 4 16.80 4.28 -1.83
C SER A 4 16.51 4.90 -3.19
N SER A 5 15.42 4.49 -3.82
CA SER A 5 15.05 4.93 -5.17
C SER A 5 13.91 5.93 -5.11
N SER A 6 14.30 7.20 -5.22
CA SER A 6 13.65 8.30 -5.92
C SER A 6 12.18 8.64 -5.65
N ALA A 7 12.01 9.79 -4.99
CA ALA A 7 10.90 10.70 -5.24
C ALA A 7 10.75 10.94 -6.75
N GLY A 8 9.67 10.42 -7.33
CA GLY A 8 9.33 10.58 -8.76
C GLY A 8 8.77 9.34 -9.44
N ALA A 9 8.86 8.16 -8.82
CA ALA A 9 8.17 6.97 -9.32
C ALA A 9 6.65 7.13 -9.12
N LYS A 10 5.93 7.20 -10.24
CA LYS A 10 4.47 7.25 -10.29
C LYS A 10 3.95 5.92 -9.72
N PHE A 11 3.55 5.86 -8.45
CA PHE A 11 2.93 4.68 -7.87
C PHE A 11 1.61 4.42 -8.62
N PRO A 12 1.50 3.36 -9.45
CA PRO A 12 0.31 3.10 -10.26
C PRO A 12 -0.63 2.16 -9.48
N PRO A 13 -1.67 2.68 -8.81
CA PRO A 13 -2.47 1.86 -7.91
C PRO A 13 -3.16 0.72 -8.67
N PHE A 14 -3.21 -0.47 -8.06
CA PHE A 14 -3.85 -1.68 -8.59
C PHE A 14 -3.18 -2.31 -9.82
N ALA A 15 -1.97 -1.89 -10.19
CA ALA A 15 -1.32 -2.33 -11.43
C ALA A 15 -0.57 -3.67 -11.31
N ASN A 16 -0.03 -4.02 -10.14
CA ASN A 16 0.77 -5.22 -9.92
C ASN A 16 0.96 -5.50 -8.42
N ASP A 17 1.55 -6.65 -8.11
CA ASP A 17 1.86 -7.10 -6.73
C ASP A 17 3.35 -6.92 -6.35
N ALA A 18 4.10 -6.09 -7.08
CA ALA A 18 5.55 -5.96 -6.94
C ALA A 18 6.02 -4.55 -6.55
N ASP A 19 5.25 -3.52 -6.91
CA ASP A 19 5.58 -2.14 -6.62
C ASP A 19 5.24 -1.81 -5.17
N ALA A 20 6.20 -1.20 -4.48
CA ALA A 20 6.02 -0.68 -3.14
C ALA A 20 6.69 0.68 -3.00
N LEU A 21 6.15 1.50 -2.10
CA LEU A 21 6.69 2.80 -1.71
C LEU A 21 6.86 2.84 -0.20
N THR A 22 7.96 3.45 0.26
CA THR A 22 8.17 3.72 1.69
C THR A 22 8.23 5.23 1.93
N LEU A 23 7.49 5.70 2.92
CA LEU A 23 7.48 7.06 3.45
C LEU A 23 7.89 7.00 4.93
N GLY A 24 9.18 7.14 5.22
CA GLY A 24 9.68 6.94 6.59
C GLY A 24 9.52 5.48 7.02
N GLU A 25 8.71 5.22 8.05
CA GLU A 25 8.37 3.86 8.51
C GLU A 25 7.00 3.38 7.99
N LEU A 26 6.33 4.18 7.15
CA LEU A 26 5.08 3.83 6.51
C LEU A 26 5.39 3.17 5.16
N ASN A 27 4.81 2.00 4.95
CA ASN A 27 4.92 1.26 3.70
C ASN A 27 3.58 1.27 2.98
N VAL A 28 3.65 1.36 1.65
CA VAL A 28 2.53 1.29 0.72
C VAL A 28 2.86 0.19 -0.27
N GLU A 29 2.13 -0.92 -0.22
CA GLU A 29 2.29 -2.04 -1.13
C GLU A 29 1.14 -2.06 -2.14
N ASN A 30 1.49 -2.28 -3.40
CA ASN A 30 0.53 -2.42 -4.47
C ASN A 30 0.08 -3.87 -4.56
N HIS A 31 -1.23 -4.08 -4.72
CA HIS A 31 -1.79 -5.35 -5.16
C HIS A 31 -2.84 -5.08 -6.22
N THR A 32 -3.14 -6.09 -7.04
CA THR A 32 -4.14 -5.95 -8.10
C THR A 32 -5.58 -5.74 -7.60
N ASP A 33 -5.90 -6.16 -6.38
CA ASP A 33 -7.23 -6.07 -5.77
C ASP A 33 -7.32 -5.04 -4.62
N HIS A 34 -6.20 -4.68 -3.99
CA HIS A 34 -6.14 -3.70 -2.91
C HIS A 34 -4.80 -2.95 -2.88
N VAL A 35 -4.75 -1.82 -2.16
CA VAL A 35 -3.48 -1.16 -1.81
C VAL A 35 -3.33 -1.25 -0.30
N ALA A 36 -2.26 -1.90 0.16
CA ALA A 36 -1.98 -2.05 1.59
C ALA A 36 -1.13 -0.87 2.08
N ILE A 37 -1.58 -0.22 3.16
CA ILE A 37 -0.85 0.90 3.78
C ILE A 37 -0.68 0.58 5.27
N PHE A 38 0.56 0.46 5.73
CA PHE A 38 0.85 0.03 7.10
C PHE A 38 2.18 0.59 7.62
N GLY A 39 2.30 0.68 8.94
CA GLY A 39 3.45 1.28 9.61
C GLY A 39 3.15 2.66 10.19
N ASN A 40 4.18 3.48 10.36
CA ASN A 40 4.09 4.77 11.04
C ASN A 40 4.72 5.89 10.21
N LEU A 41 4.09 7.08 10.21
CA LEU A 41 4.66 8.28 9.62
C LEU A 41 4.48 9.46 10.58
N GLU A 42 5.59 9.99 11.08
CA GLU A 42 5.60 11.18 11.91
C GLU A 42 5.80 12.44 11.07
N ILE A 43 4.76 13.26 10.97
CA ILE A 43 4.82 14.53 10.25
C ILE A 43 5.13 15.67 11.24
N ARG A 44 6.32 16.21 11.13
CA ARG A 44 6.77 17.35 11.94
C ARG A 44 6.35 18.69 11.33
N ARG A 45 6.28 19.74 12.16
CA ARG A 45 6.01 21.12 11.73
C ARG A 45 7.26 21.79 11.14
N ASP A 46 7.83 21.19 10.11
CA ASP A 46 8.99 21.69 9.38
C ASP A 46 8.90 21.36 7.89
N ALA A 47 9.90 21.76 7.11
CA ALA A 47 9.91 21.56 5.67
C ALA A 47 10.01 20.08 5.27
N GLU A 48 10.59 19.21 6.10
CA GLU A 48 10.61 17.77 5.84
C GLU A 48 9.23 17.17 6.08
N GLY A 49 8.56 17.53 7.18
CA GLY A 49 7.18 17.11 7.41
C GLY A 49 6.22 17.57 6.30
N LEU A 50 6.42 18.77 5.74
CA LEU A 50 5.66 19.21 4.56
C LEU A 50 5.90 18.30 3.34
N ARG A 51 7.15 17.92 3.07
CA ARG A 51 7.49 17.01 1.96
C ARG A 51 6.84 15.63 2.16
N GLN A 52 6.92 15.08 3.36
CA GLN A 52 6.30 13.80 3.71
C GLN A 52 4.78 13.85 3.55
N ALA A 53 4.13 14.92 4.03
CA ALA A 53 2.70 15.12 3.88
C ALA A 53 2.28 15.21 2.40
N GLN A 54 3.06 15.93 1.58
CA GLN A 54 2.81 16.03 0.14
C GLN A 54 2.99 14.69 -0.57
N ALA A 55 3.99 13.89 -0.19
CA ALA A 55 4.21 12.57 -0.74
C ALA A 55 3.05 11.61 -0.41
N LEU A 56 2.62 11.57 0.87
CA LEU A 56 1.46 10.76 1.28
C LEU A 56 0.20 11.20 0.54
N LYS A 57 -0.02 12.53 0.41
CA LYS A 57 -1.16 13.06 -0.34
C LYS A 57 -1.13 12.60 -1.80
N ALA A 58 0.01 12.66 -2.47
CA ALA A 58 0.13 12.24 -3.87
C ALA A 58 -0.21 10.75 -4.08
N VAL A 59 0.17 9.89 -3.14
CA VAL A 59 -0.20 8.46 -3.17
C VAL A 59 -1.72 8.31 -3.04
N LEU A 60 -2.33 8.95 -2.04
CA LEU A 60 -3.78 8.84 -1.81
C LEU A 60 -4.59 9.46 -2.95
N ASP A 61 -4.14 10.58 -3.51
CA ASP A 61 -4.76 11.19 -4.70
C ASP A 61 -4.76 10.21 -5.88
N ALA A 62 -3.65 9.49 -6.11
CA ALA A 62 -3.57 8.49 -7.17
C ALA A 62 -4.52 7.32 -6.93
N VAL A 63 -4.59 6.81 -5.69
CA VAL A 63 -5.51 5.71 -5.31
C VAL A 63 -6.97 6.14 -5.52
N VAL A 64 -7.34 7.33 -5.05
CA VAL A 64 -8.69 7.88 -5.23
C VAL A 64 -9.00 8.08 -6.72
N ALA A 65 -8.06 8.61 -7.50
CA ALA A 65 -8.25 8.79 -8.94
C ALA A 65 -8.52 7.45 -9.63
N ALA A 66 -7.72 6.41 -9.34
CA ALA A 66 -7.91 5.07 -9.89
C ALA A 66 -9.30 4.51 -9.56
N LEU A 67 -9.69 4.54 -8.28
CA LEU A 67 -10.99 4.05 -7.82
C LEU A 67 -12.16 4.85 -8.41
N SER A 68 -12.07 6.17 -8.44
CA SER A 68 -13.12 7.04 -8.98
C SER A 68 -13.34 6.92 -10.49
N SER A 69 -12.34 6.40 -11.21
CA SER A 69 -12.39 6.21 -12.67
C SER A 69 -12.96 4.85 -13.09
N ALA A 70 -13.14 3.93 -12.14
CA ALA A 70 -13.62 2.59 -12.37
C ALA A 70 -15.11 2.47 -12.02
N ASP A 71 -15.80 1.53 -12.67
CA ASP A 71 -17.13 1.09 -12.24
C ASP A 71 -16.98 0.08 -11.10
N LEU A 72 -17.12 0.55 -9.87
CA LEU A 72 -16.84 -0.22 -8.67
C LEU A 72 -18.11 -0.90 -8.12
N PRO A 73 -18.03 -2.16 -7.67
CA PRO A 73 -19.12 -2.76 -6.92
C PRO A 73 -19.30 -2.05 -5.57
N ALA A 74 -20.52 -2.06 -5.03
CA ALA A 74 -20.81 -1.45 -3.72
C ALA A 74 -19.98 -2.05 -2.58
N THR A 75 -19.66 -3.34 -2.68
CA THR A 75 -18.76 -4.05 -1.77
C THR A 75 -18.03 -5.12 -2.58
N THR A 76 -16.71 -5.22 -2.44
CA THR A 76 -15.98 -6.39 -2.92
C THR A 76 -16.26 -7.55 -1.97
N GLU A 77 -16.56 -8.75 -2.47
CA GLU A 77 -16.46 -9.93 -1.61
C GLU A 77 -15.01 -10.02 -1.15
N THR A 78 -14.75 -9.68 0.12
CA THR A 78 -13.50 -10.07 0.77
C THR A 78 -13.33 -11.55 0.47
N PRO A 79 -12.20 -12.02 -0.10
CA PRO A 79 -11.97 -13.44 -0.22
C PRO A 79 -12.22 -14.01 1.18
N GLY A 80 -13.32 -14.76 1.29
CA GLY A 80 -13.91 -15.14 2.56
C GLY A 80 -12.80 -15.64 3.44
N GLY A 81 -12.69 -15.03 4.64
CA GLY A 81 -11.54 -15.12 5.52
C GLY A 81 -10.88 -16.47 5.39
N THR A 82 -9.59 -16.46 5.01
CA THR A 82 -8.77 -17.63 4.77
C THR A 82 -9.32 -18.79 5.60
N THR A 83 -10.09 -19.69 5.00
CA THR A 83 -10.29 -20.98 5.62
C THR A 83 -8.96 -21.66 5.42
N ALA A 84 -7.99 -21.22 6.23
CA ALA A 84 -6.66 -21.78 6.32
C ALA A 84 -6.93 -23.26 6.50
N ARG A 85 -6.65 -24.02 5.45
CA ARG A 85 -6.88 -25.45 5.48
C ARG A 85 -6.01 -25.93 6.62
N GLN A 86 -6.62 -26.39 7.71
CA GLN A 86 -5.88 -26.80 8.89
C GLN A 86 -5.10 -28.06 8.48
N VAL A 87 -3.84 -27.86 8.11
CA VAL A 87 -2.92 -28.93 7.79
C VAL A 87 -2.23 -29.34 9.08
N LYS A 88 -2.05 -30.65 9.26
CA LYS A 88 -1.39 -31.18 10.45
C LYS A 88 0.07 -30.69 10.48
N ASN A 89 0.49 -30.08 11.58
CA ASN A 89 1.85 -29.60 11.75
C ASN A 89 2.84 -30.78 11.69
N PRO A 90 3.79 -30.83 10.73
CA PRO A 90 4.74 -31.95 10.61
C PRO A 90 5.84 -31.96 11.68
N PHE A 91 5.89 -30.94 12.54
CA PHE A 91 6.88 -30.79 13.60
C PHE A 91 6.36 -31.10 15.01
N GLU A 92 5.06 -31.40 15.16
CA GLU A 92 4.54 -31.94 16.42
C GLU A 92 4.72 -33.46 16.43
N SER A 93 5.58 -33.95 17.33
CA SER A 93 5.77 -35.37 17.67
C SER A 93 4.91 -35.76 18.85
#